data_AF-A0A2Z7CM38-F1
#
_entry.id   AF-A0A2Z7CM38-F1
#
_cell.length_a   1.000
_cell.length_b   1.000
_cell.length_c   1.000
_cell.angle_alpha   90.00
_cell.angle_beta   90.00
_cell.angle_gamma   90.00
#
_symmetry.space_group_name_H-M   'P 1'
#
loop_
_entity.id
_entity.type
_entity.pdbx_description
1 polymer ?
#
loop_
_entity_poly.entity_id
_entity_poly.type
_entity_poly.pdbx_seq_one_letter_code
_entity_poly.pdbx_strand_id
1 'polypeptide(L)'
;MRTIGDKRPNKKNDRKVLVAKERTKSWADTDTDSSSGSSPSSDSEQEEVHCLMANQTSDDEVFDFSNIEFTREDLISALNDMVKEYRKLSHTFEEVKDENNDLKNSSVEPSAVELGEAESLKIELSKLKTENELLRNESSELKAEIEKLNDNELLDKIFCFSS
;
A
#
# COMPACT_ATOMS: atom_id res chain seq x y z
N MET A 1 15.32 10.44 61.82
CA MET A 1 16.62 11.05 61.45
C MET A 1 16.87 10.75 59.97
N ARG A 2 17.38 11.73 59.21
CA ARG A 2 17.92 11.62 57.83
C ARG A 2 19.12 10.62 57.81
N THR A 3 19.59 10.04 56.70
CA THR A 3 20.12 10.70 55.48
C THR A 3 20.25 9.76 54.26
N ILE A 4 20.27 10.42 53.09
CA ILE A 4 20.49 9.98 51.69
C ILE A 4 21.86 9.33 51.45
N GLY A 5 21.95 8.43 50.44
CA GLY A 5 23.22 7.88 49.93
C GLY A 5 23.11 7.03 48.66
N ASP A 6 22.77 7.68 47.55
CA ASP A 6 23.15 7.45 46.14
C ASP A 6 23.92 6.16 45.70
N LYS A 7 23.40 5.47 44.67
CA LYS A 7 24.13 5.05 43.44
C LYS A 7 23.36 4.00 42.61
N ARG A 8 22.97 4.38 41.39
CA ARG A 8 22.59 3.48 40.28
C ARG A 8 23.83 3.08 39.47
N PRO A 9 23.85 1.88 38.86
CA PRO A 9 24.48 1.70 37.56
C PRO A 9 23.43 1.45 36.48
N ASN A 10 23.36 2.47 35.63
CA ASN A 10 22.73 2.56 34.32
C ASN A 10 23.26 1.48 33.35
N LYS A 11 22.37 0.70 32.72
CA LYS A 11 22.61 0.17 31.37
C LYS A 11 21.30 0.13 30.59
N LYS A 12 21.31 0.90 29.50
CA LYS A 12 20.17 1.31 28.68
C LYS A 12 19.66 0.16 27.83
N ASN A 13 18.34 -0.03 27.85
CA ASN A 13 17.62 -0.78 26.84
C ASN A 13 17.31 0.20 25.71
N ASP A 14 18.14 0.22 24.66
CA ASP A 14 17.85 0.99 23.45
C ASP A 14 16.78 0.25 22.62
N ARG A 15 15.56 0.19 23.17
CA ARG A 15 14.37 -0.18 22.42
C ARG A 15 14.03 1.02 21.54
N LYS A 16 14.50 0.99 20.30
CA LYS A 16 14.16 1.97 19.25
C LYS A 16 12.65 1.89 19.03
N VAL A 17 11.88 2.70 19.77
CA VAL A 17 10.46 2.93 19.51
C VAL A 17 10.41 3.77 18.25
N LEU A 18 10.17 3.14 17.10
CA LEU A 18 9.71 3.86 15.92
C LEU A 18 8.27 4.29 16.21
N VAL A 19 8.12 5.60 16.46
CA VAL A 19 6.83 6.28 16.52
C VAL A 19 6.16 6.11 15.16
N ALA A 20 5.28 5.10 15.05
CA ALA A 20 4.30 5.09 13.99
C ALA A 20 3.32 6.22 14.28
N LYS A 21 3.28 7.18 13.37
CA LYS A 21 2.37 8.32 13.38
C LYS A 21 0.93 7.82 13.38
N GLU A 22 0.31 7.75 14.57
CA GLU A 22 -1.14 7.60 14.72
C GLU A 22 -1.82 8.73 13.93
N ARG A 23 -2.62 8.35 12.92
CA ARG A 23 -3.59 9.27 12.35
C ARG A 23 -4.76 9.33 13.32
N THR A 24 -4.84 10.45 14.04
CA THR A 24 -6.01 10.91 14.77
C THR A 24 -7.20 10.98 13.82
N LYS A 25 -8.01 9.92 13.76
CA LYS A 25 -9.39 10.01 13.30
C LYS A 25 -10.25 10.01 14.55
N SER A 26 -10.43 11.20 15.10
CA SER A 26 -11.42 11.48 16.11
C SER A 26 -12.80 11.18 15.53
N TRP A 27 -13.35 10.02 15.84
CA TRP A 27 -14.78 9.85 15.86
C TRP A 27 -15.20 10.40 17.22
N ALA A 28 -15.88 11.54 17.22
CA ALA A 28 -16.46 12.07 18.43
C ALA A 28 -17.45 11.03 18.96
N ASP A 29 -17.25 10.64 20.22
CA ASP A 29 -18.26 9.98 21.03
C ASP A 29 -19.49 10.88 21.10
N THR A 30 -20.62 10.28 20.81
CA THR A 30 -21.96 10.80 21.06
C THR A 30 -22.21 10.89 22.56
N ASP A 31 -22.09 12.08 23.13
CA ASP A 31 -22.74 12.41 24.40
C ASP A 31 -24.07 13.10 24.09
N THR A 32 -25.10 12.29 23.81
CA THR A 32 -26.49 12.75 23.93
C THR A 32 -27.06 12.19 25.22
N ASP A 33 -26.79 12.88 26.33
CA ASP A 33 -27.51 12.68 27.58
C ASP A 33 -28.97 13.13 27.40
N SER A 34 -29.82 12.22 26.94
CA SER A 34 -31.26 12.35 27.13
C SER A 34 -31.67 11.48 28.30
N SER A 35 -31.49 12.02 29.51
CA SER A 35 -32.32 11.64 30.64
C SER A 35 -33.74 12.09 30.36
N SER A 36 -34.65 11.14 30.15
CA SER A 36 -36.08 11.38 30.29
C SER A 36 -36.63 10.36 31.27
N GLY A 37 -36.89 10.85 32.48
CA GLY A 37 -37.44 10.08 33.58
C GLY A 37 -37.98 10.99 34.67
N SER A 38 -38.85 11.94 34.29
CA SER A 38 -39.75 12.58 35.25
C SER A 38 -41.17 12.29 34.80
N SER A 39 -41.80 11.29 35.42
CA SER A 39 -43.25 11.19 35.46
C SER A 39 -43.72 12.02 36.67
N PRO A 40 -44.39 13.17 36.46
CA PRO A 40 -45.14 13.80 37.52
C PRO A 40 -46.48 13.05 37.66
N SER A 41 -46.62 12.27 38.72
CA SER A 41 -47.93 11.87 39.24
C SER A 41 -48.52 13.09 39.93
N SER A 42 -49.35 13.85 39.22
CA SER A 42 -50.08 14.99 39.79
C SER A 42 -51.16 14.50 40.75
N ASP A 43 -51.04 14.87 42.02
CA ASP A 43 -52.17 15.17 42.89
C ASP A 43 -52.00 16.61 43.36
N SER A 44 -52.65 17.55 42.66
CA SER A 44 -52.78 18.94 43.05
C SER A 44 -53.70 19.62 42.02
N GLU A 45 -54.97 19.79 42.38
CA GLU A 45 -55.82 20.83 41.79
C GLU A 45 -55.06 22.15 41.89
N GLN A 46 -54.65 22.79 40.77
CA GLN A 46 -54.70 24.25 40.44
C GLN A 46 -54.29 24.44 38.97
N GLU A 47 -54.94 25.42 38.34
CA GLU A 47 -54.41 26.24 37.24
C GLU A 47 -54.68 25.79 35.79
N GLU A 48 -55.72 26.42 35.26
CA GLU A 48 -56.14 26.54 33.87
C GLU A 48 -55.01 27.09 32.98
N VAL A 49 -54.44 26.25 32.12
CA VAL A 49 -53.62 26.69 30.99
C VAL A 49 -54.22 26.16 29.69
N HIS A 50 -55.06 26.98 29.07
CA HIS A 50 -55.57 26.77 27.71
C HIS A 50 -54.41 26.80 26.72
N CYS A 51 -53.95 25.63 26.28
CA CYS A 51 -53.00 25.52 25.18
C CYS A 51 -53.73 25.85 23.87
N LEU A 52 -53.47 27.04 23.33
CA LEU A 52 -53.86 27.48 22.00
C LEU A 52 -53.33 26.51 20.93
N MET A 53 -54.24 25.81 20.25
CA MET A 53 -53.94 25.03 19.05
C MET A 53 -53.50 25.93 17.90
N ALA A 54 -52.22 25.92 17.55
CA ALA A 54 -51.74 26.44 16.28
C ALA A 54 -51.77 25.32 15.24
N ASN A 55 -52.83 25.28 14.43
CA ASN A 55 -52.93 24.40 13.26
C ASN A 55 -51.87 24.81 12.24
N GLN A 56 -50.72 24.15 12.23
CA GLN A 56 -49.75 24.28 11.13
C GLN A 56 -50.07 23.20 10.09
N THR A 57 -50.95 23.55 9.16
CA THR A 57 -51.23 22.78 7.94
C THR A 57 -50.08 22.98 6.95
N SER A 58 -48.96 22.32 7.17
CA SER A 58 -47.96 22.14 6.11
C SER A 58 -47.90 20.67 5.82
N ASP A 59 -48.70 20.26 4.83
CA ASP A 59 -48.39 19.27 3.80
C ASP A 59 -47.17 18.40 4.16
N ASP A 60 -47.33 17.59 5.20
CA ASP A 60 -46.47 16.45 5.42
C ASP A 60 -46.91 15.54 4.29
N GLU A 61 -46.12 15.48 3.22
CA GLU A 61 -46.22 14.43 2.24
C GLU A 61 -46.04 13.12 3.02
N VAL A 62 -47.15 12.66 3.62
CA VAL A 62 -47.29 11.37 4.25
C VAL A 62 -46.92 10.45 3.12
N PHE A 63 -45.70 9.92 3.18
CA PHE A 63 -45.29 8.83 2.32
C PHE A 63 -46.40 7.81 2.47
N ASP A 64 -47.25 7.71 1.45
CA ASP A 64 -48.26 6.68 1.39
C ASP A 64 -47.47 5.41 1.18
N PHE A 65 -47.07 4.81 2.30
CA PHE A 65 -46.66 3.44 2.39
C PHE A 65 -47.92 2.61 2.10
N SER A 66 -48.51 2.78 0.92
CA SER A 66 -49.39 1.81 0.27
C SER A 66 -48.65 0.49 0.42
N ASN A 67 -49.09 -0.29 1.40
CA ASN A 67 -48.33 -1.34 2.05
C ASN A 67 -47.70 -2.24 0.99
N ILE A 68 -46.39 -2.11 0.77
CA ILE A 68 -45.64 -3.17 0.13
C ILE A 68 -45.73 -4.32 1.13
N GLU A 69 -46.63 -5.27 0.82
CA GLU A 69 -47.02 -6.38 1.67
C GLU A 69 -45.85 -7.37 1.77
N PHE A 70 -44.84 -7.00 2.54
CA PHE A 70 -43.77 -7.91 2.91
C PHE A 70 -44.25 -8.72 4.10
N THR A 71 -44.32 -10.04 3.91
CA THR A 71 -44.58 -10.92 5.03
C THR A 71 -43.39 -10.89 5.98
N ARG A 72 -43.62 -11.24 7.25
CA ARG A 72 -42.54 -11.41 8.23
C ARG A 72 -41.51 -12.42 7.72
N GLU A 73 -41.99 -13.45 7.02
CA GLU A 73 -41.21 -14.51 6.40
C GLU A 73 -40.29 -13.97 5.30
N ASP A 74 -40.76 -13.04 4.46
CA ASP A 74 -39.97 -12.42 3.41
C ASP A 74 -38.79 -11.62 4.00
N LEU A 75 -39.02 -10.88 5.09
CA LEU A 75 -37.98 -10.14 5.79
C LEU A 75 -36.94 -11.09 6.43
N ILE A 76 -37.40 -12.16 7.06
CA ILE A 76 -36.51 -13.19 7.64
C ILE A 76 -35.68 -13.85 6.55
N SER A 77 -36.27 -14.14 5.39
CA SER A 77 -35.55 -14.72 4.24
C SER A 77 -34.47 -13.78 3.73
N ALA A 78 -34.82 -12.51 3.48
CA ALA A 78 -33.87 -11.50 3.01
C ALA A 78 -32.69 -11.33 3.97
N LEU A 79 -32.96 -11.30 5.28
CA LEU A 79 -31.92 -11.22 6.30
C LEU A 79 -31.01 -12.45 6.28
N ASN A 80 -31.59 -13.65 6.19
CA ASN A 80 -30.82 -14.89 6.15
C ASN A 80 -29.94 -14.96 4.90
N ASP A 81 -30.44 -14.51 3.76
CA ASP A 81 -29.68 -14.48 2.51
C ASP A 81 -28.53 -13.47 2.58
N MET A 82 -28.75 -12.28 3.14
CA MET A 82 -27.66 -11.32 3.40
C MET A 82 -26.57 -11.92 4.32
N VAL A 83 -26.96 -12.64 5.37
CA VAL A 83 -26.00 -13.31 6.26
C VAL A 83 -25.18 -14.39 5.52
N LYS A 84 -25.81 -15.16 4.62
CA LYS A 84 -25.11 -16.15 3.80
C LYS A 84 -24.13 -15.50 2.85
N GLU A 85 -24.54 -14.45 2.15
CA GLU A 85 -23.66 -13.73 1.21
C GLU A 85 -22.51 -13.05 1.94
N TYR A 86 -22.75 -12.44 3.09
CA TYR A 86 -21.69 -11.89 3.93
C TYR A 86 -20.69 -12.96 4.37
N ARG A 87 -21.17 -14.15 4.78
CA ARG A 87 -20.29 -15.27 5.14
C ARG A 87 -19.43 -15.72 3.97
N LYS A 88 -20.01 -15.84 2.77
CA LYS A 88 -19.25 -16.17 1.55
C LYS A 88 -18.18 -15.11 1.26
N LEU A 89 -18.57 -13.83 1.30
CA LEU A 89 -17.65 -12.73 1.07
C LEU A 89 -16.50 -12.71 2.09
N SER A 90 -16.82 -12.92 3.37
CA SER A 90 -15.81 -13.00 4.43
C SER A 90 -14.84 -14.16 4.23
N HIS A 91 -15.31 -15.30 3.72
CA HIS A 91 -14.44 -16.42 3.39
C HIS A 91 -13.50 -16.07 2.22
N THR A 92 -14.06 -15.53 1.12
CA THR A 92 -13.26 -15.14 -0.04
C THR A 92 -12.23 -14.05 0.30
N PHE A 93 -12.53 -13.18 1.26
CA PHE A 93 -11.60 -12.16 1.71
C PHE A 93 -10.38 -12.76 2.43
N GLU A 94 -10.58 -13.76 3.28
CA GLU A 94 -9.48 -14.43 3.97
C GLU A 94 -8.62 -15.25 2.98
N GLU A 95 -9.24 -15.92 2.02
CA GLU A 95 -8.55 -16.62 0.93
C GLU A 95 -7.66 -15.68 0.10
N VAL A 96 -8.20 -14.54 -0.35
CA VAL A 96 -7.43 -13.53 -1.09
C VAL A 96 -6.29 -12.95 -0.24
N LYS A 97 -6.50 -12.80 1.06
CA LYS A 97 -5.47 -12.30 1.99
C LYS A 97 -4.34 -13.32 2.14
N ASP A 98 -4.66 -14.60 2.22
CA ASP A 98 -3.68 -15.69 2.27
C ASP A 98 -2.89 -15.78 0.95
N GLU A 99 -3.58 -15.79 -0.21
CA GLU A 99 -2.94 -15.76 -1.52
C GLU A 99 -2.02 -14.55 -1.71
N ASN A 100 -2.44 -13.37 -1.26
CA ASN A 100 -1.64 -12.16 -1.35
C ASN A 100 -0.37 -12.24 -0.48
N ASN A 101 -0.45 -12.90 0.68
CA ASN A 101 0.73 -13.17 1.49
C ASN A 101 1.68 -14.15 0.80
N ASP A 102 1.14 -15.20 0.17
CA ASP A 102 1.91 -16.19 -0.59
C ASP A 102 2.61 -15.56 -1.81
N LEU A 103 1.88 -14.75 -2.59
CA LEU A 103 2.44 -13.99 -3.71
C LEU A 103 3.52 -13.02 -3.26
N LYS A 104 3.34 -12.36 -2.11
CA LYS A 104 4.37 -11.47 -1.57
C LYS A 104 5.63 -12.24 -1.19
N ASN A 105 5.49 -13.42 -0.60
CA ASN A 105 6.62 -14.31 -0.31
C ASN A 105 7.28 -14.83 -1.60
N SER A 106 6.52 -15.03 -2.68
CA SER A 106 7.04 -15.39 -3.99
C SER A 106 7.66 -14.19 -4.75
N SER A 107 7.27 -12.96 -4.43
CA SER A 107 7.70 -11.74 -5.13
C SER A 107 8.92 -11.06 -4.50
N VAL A 108 9.25 -11.39 -3.24
CA VAL A 108 10.29 -10.67 -2.48
C VAL A 108 11.72 -11.10 -2.83
N GLU A 109 11.94 -12.21 -3.52
CA GLU A 109 13.28 -12.53 -3.99
C GLU A 109 13.22 -13.26 -5.33
N PRO A 110 13.80 -12.72 -6.42
CA PRO A 110 14.18 -13.59 -7.54
C PRO A 110 15.02 -14.72 -6.94
N SER A 111 14.79 -15.96 -7.36
CA SER A 111 15.47 -17.10 -6.76
C SER A 111 16.98 -16.83 -6.74
N ALA A 112 17.67 -17.21 -5.67
CA ALA A 112 19.12 -16.97 -5.55
C ALA A 112 19.91 -17.55 -6.75
N VAL A 113 19.32 -18.50 -7.46
CA VAL A 113 19.80 -19.07 -8.73
C VAL A 113 19.69 -18.05 -9.88
N GLU A 114 18.53 -17.41 -10.09
CA GLU A 114 18.33 -16.37 -11.12
C GLU A 114 19.20 -15.14 -10.89
N LEU A 115 19.39 -14.74 -9.62
CA LEU A 115 20.24 -13.60 -9.28
C LEU A 115 21.74 -13.91 -9.54
N GLY A 116 22.16 -15.15 -9.28
CA GLY A 116 23.51 -15.62 -9.58
C GLY A 116 23.79 -15.73 -11.09
N GLU A 117 22.81 -16.19 -11.87
CA GLU A 117 22.90 -16.22 -13.33
C GLU A 117 23.01 -14.81 -13.93
N ALA A 118 22.22 -13.85 -13.43
CA ALA A 118 22.29 -12.46 -13.87
C ALA A 118 23.65 -11.81 -13.56
N GLU A 119 24.21 -12.05 -12.37
CA GLU A 119 25.57 -11.63 -12.00
C GLU A 119 26.63 -12.27 -12.90
N SER A 120 26.51 -13.57 -13.19
CA SER A 120 27.42 -14.29 -14.08
C SER A 120 27.42 -13.71 -15.50
N LEU A 121 26.23 -13.50 -16.08
CA LEU A 121 26.08 -12.90 -17.41
C LEU A 121 26.63 -11.47 -17.45
N LYS A 122 26.45 -10.69 -16.37
CA LYS A 122 26.99 -9.34 -16.26
C LYS A 122 28.52 -9.33 -16.26
N ILE A 123 29.16 -10.29 -15.59
CA ILE A 123 30.61 -10.47 -15.60
C ILE A 123 31.08 -10.85 -17.01
N GLU A 124 30.45 -11.83 -17.65
CA GLU A 124 30.80 -12.23 -19.03
C GLU A 124 30.67 -11.08 -20.03
N LEU A 125 29.61 -10.28 -19.95
CA LEU A 125 29.40 -9.12 -20.81
C LEU A 125 30.53 -8.09 -20.61
N SER A 126 30.93 -7.83 -19.36
CA SER A 126 32.03 -6.91 -19.07
C SER A 126 33.36 -7.40 -19.66
N LYS A 127 33.64 -8.70 -19.59
CA LYS A 127 34.83 -9.32 -20.19
C LYS A 127 34.81 -9.19 -21.71
N LEU A 128 33.70 -9.56 -22.35
CA LEU A 128 33.54 -9.46 -23.79
C LEU A 128 33.68 -8.01 -24.28
N LYS A 129 33.18 -7.04 -23.51
CA LYS A 129 33.32 -5.61 -23.81
C LYS A 129 34.79 -5.18 -23.83
N THR A 130 35.59 -5.62 -22.86
CA THR A 130 37.03 -5.31 -22.82
C THR A 130 37.80 -5.97 -23.97
N GLU A 131 37.48 -7.23 -24.29
CA GLU A 131 38.10 -7.95 -25.39
C GLU A 131 37.77 -7.32 -26.74
N ASN A 132 36.52 -6.89 -26.95
CA ASN A 132 36.10 -6.21 -28.18
C ASN A 132 36.83 -4.86 -28.37
N GLU A 133 37.06 -4.13 -27.27
CA GLU A 133 37.84 -2.89 -27.29
C GLU A 133 39.31 -3.14 -27.64
N LEU A 134 39.92 -4.19 -27.09
CA LEU A 134 41.28 -4.60 -27.44
C LEU A 134 41.41 -4.96 -28.93
N LEU A 135 40.53 -5.82 -29.44
CA LEU A 135 40.53 -6.25 -30.85
C LEU A 135 40.35 -5.07 -31.81
N ARG A 136 39.52 -4.10 -31.45
CA ARG A 136 39.36 -2.87 -32.23
C ARG A 136 40.64 -2.03 -32.27
N ASN A 137 41.39 -1.97 -31.17
CA ASN A 137 42.67 -1.26 -31.13
C ASN A 137 43.72 -1.99 -31.99
N GLU A 138 43.87 -3.31 -31.83
CA GLU A 138 44.77 -4.12 -32.65
C GLU A 138 44.44 -4.02 -34.14
N SER A 139 43.15 -4.09 -34.49
CA SER A 139 42.70 -3.91 -35.87
C SER A 139 43.04 -2.53 -36.42
N SER A 140 43.07 -1.49 -35.59
CA SER A 140 43.43 -0.13 -35.99
C SER A 140 44.93 0.01 -36.23
N GLU A 141 45.75 -0.62 -35.38
CA GLU A 141 47.21 -0.65 -35.51
C GLU A 141 47.65 -1.41 -36.77
N LEU A 142 47.11 -2.62 -36.99
CA LEU A 142 47.38 -3.40 -38.19
C LEU A 142 46.99 -2.65 -39.47
N LYS A 143 45.87 -1.93 -39.43
CA LYS A 143 45.44 -1.10 -40.57
C LYS A 143 46.46 -0.01 -40.89
N ALA A 144 47.01 0.66 -39.88
CA ALA A 144 48.04 1.68 -40.07
C ALA A 144 49.37 1.08 -40.58
N GLU A 145 49.74 -0.10 -40.12
CA GLU A 145 50.95 -0.79 -40.59
C GLU A 145 50.84 -1.23 -42.06
N ILE A 146 49.67 -1.73 -42.47
CA ILE A 146 49.39 -2.06 -43.88
C ILE A 146 49.51 -0.82 -44.76
N GLU A 147 48.96 0.32 -44.35
CA GLU A 147 49.05 1.58 -45.09
C GLU A 147 50.51 2.01 -45.28
N LYS A 148 51.30 1.97 -44.20
CA LYS A 148 52.73 2.29 -44.23
C LYS A 148 53.53 1.35 -45.15
N LEU A 149 53.25 0.05 -45.13
CA LEU A 149 53.92 -0.91 -46.02
C LEU A 149 53.58 -0.65 -47.49
N ASN A 150 52.32 -0.33 -47.78
CA ASN A 150 51.88 -0.01 -49.14
C ASN A 150 52.53 1.27 -49.67
N ASP A 151 52.68 2.29 -48.82
CA ASP A 151 53.43 3.52 -49.16
C ASP A 151 54.90 3.23 -49.45
N ASN A 152 55.55 2.40 -48.63
CA ASN A 152 56.94 2.01 -48.84
C ASN A 152 57.12 1.21 -50.15
N GLU A 153 56.21 0.29 -50.46
CA GLU A 153 56.25 -0.47 -51.72
C GLU A 153 56.10 0.46 -52.94
N LEU A 154 55.27 1.49 -52.84
CA LEU A 154 55.09 2.48 -53.89
C LEU A 154 56.35 3.34 -54.09
N LEU A 155 57.04 3.71 -52.99
CA LEU A 155 58.32 4.42 -53.04
C LEU A 155 59.43 3.57 -53.67
N ASP A 156 59.53 2.28 -53.32
CA ASP A 156 60.51 1.36 -53.92
C ASP A 156 60.30 1.23 -55.43
N LYS A 157 59.04 1.10 -55.87
CA LYS A 157 58.70 1.09 -57.32
C LYS A 157 59.15 2.37 -58.02
N ILE A 158 58.88 3.54 -57.44
CA ILE A 158 59.29 4.84 -58.01
C ILE A 158 60.82 4.95 -58.10
N PHE A 159 61.55 4.52 -57.06
CA PHE A 159 63.00 4.57 -57.03
C PHE A 159 63.63 3.66 -58.09
N CYS A 160 63.11 2.45 -58.27
CA CYS A 160 63.55 1.52 -59.31
C CYS A 160 63.30 2.01 -60.74
N PHE A 161 62.25 2.80 -60.99
CA PHE A 161 61.99 3.39 -62.32
C PHE A 161 62.86 4.61 -62.63
N SER A 162 63.50 5.21 -61.62
CA SER A 162 64.29 6.45 -61.75
C SER A 162 65.80 6.22 -61.87
N SER A 163 66.28 4.97 -61.73
CA SER A 163 67.68 4.55 -61.91
C SER A 163 67.88 3.86 -63.26
#